data_AF-V5FTL1-F1
#
_entry.id   AF-V5FTL1-F1
#
_cell.length_a   1.000
_cell.length_b   1.000
_cell.length_c   1.000
_cell.angle_alpha   90.00
_cell.angle_beta   90.00
_cell.angle_gamma   90.00
#
_symmetry.space_group_name_H-M   'P 1'
#
loop_
_entity.id
_entity.type
_entity.pdbx_description
1 polymer ?
#
loop_
_entity_poly.entity_id
_entity_poly.type
_entity_poly.pdbx_seq_one_letter_code
_entity_poly.pdbx_strand_id
1 'polypeptide(L)'
;MLKAEKSLKHIWDALKEHISSVHNQELITASYACVTALIDMGHLEEAMVCLTEISKRENNSLPQISTEFRLINFLIDHDLSNKLLELAGNEESVALLDSQLRTIEMRLGLEWHDDQFSHSTTGNHSHPIGSQPFLTVDGESVGLHTTQRFLEEIRALGCSNSSHDLGIIADLLDEHEGEDILLCTQSLNSGGNQFAWMPRRSPIEFSHCPTAAGHDTRIPSSAASLGLLRAQLDSQGKPLADEHALHLLQLGYLCMRPGSSNEQTEWVTTGHIVAWDRVNGGFVAIFVGKGDGVISFGFLPSSQSSPSRIGALSKIVIPQHAYASNHGIEASLVLQREHGLYHLDVDLSRELQL
;
A
#
# COMPACT_ATOMS: atom_id res chain seq x y z
N MET A 1 -11.94 19.46 -21.88
CA MET A 1 -12.18 19.91 -20.50
C MET A 1 -13.28 19.03 -19.91
N LEU A 2 -12.85 17.98 -19.22
CA LEU A 2 -13.71 16.95 -18.62
C LEU A 2 -14.52 17.56 -17.47
N LYS A 3 -15.70 17.00 -17.21
CA LYS A 3 -16.61 17.47 -16.14
C LYS A 3 -15.94 17.41 -14.76
N ALA A 4 -15.05 16.43 -14.55
CA ALA A 4 -14.26 16.26 -13.33
C ALA A 4 -13.31 17.44 -13.06
N GLU A 5 -12.57 17.90 -14.08
CA GLU A 5 -11.65 19.05 -13.96
C GLU A 5 -12.38 20.33 -13.52
N LYS A 6 -13.57 20.58 -14.09
CA LYS A 6 -14.40 21.73 -13.69
C LYS A 6 -14.88 21.62 -12.24
N SER A 7 -15.28 20.43 -11.81
CA SER A 7 -15.72 20.18 -10.44
C SER A 7 -14.56 20.36 -9.46
N LEU A 8 -13.38 19.85 -9.80
CA LEU A 8 -12.22 19.93 -8.91
C LEU A 8 -11.71 21.36 -8.75
N LYS A 9 -11.66 22.12 -9.84
CA LYS A 9 -11.36 23.55 -9.79
C LYS A 9 -12.37 24.34 -8.95
N HIS A 10 -13.66 24.03 -9.07
CA HIS A 10 -14.70 24.66 -8.25
C HIS A 10 -14.55 24.30 -6.76
N ILE A 11 -14.18 23.06 -6.44
CA ILE A 11 -13.91 22.63 -5.06
C ILE A 11 -12.68 23.37 -4.51
N TRP A 12 -11.60 23.45 -5.29
CA TRP A 12 -10.41 24.23 -4.94
C TRP A 12 -10.74 25.70 -4.69
N ASP A 13 -11.49 26.32 -5.60
CA ASP A 13 -11.90 27.72 -5.50
C ASP A 13 -12.75 28.00 -4.24
N ALA A 14 -13.52 27.01 -3.76
CA ALA A 14 -14.26 27.11 -2.51
C ALA A 14 -13.36 26.89 -1.28
N LEU A 15 -12.45 25.91 -1.33
CA LEU A 15 -11.53 25.61 -0.23
C LEU A 15 -10.56 26.76 0.02
N LYS A 16 -9.96 27.32 -1.04
CA LYS A 16 -8.91 28.34 -0.93
C LYS A 16 -9.35 29.55 -0.11
N GLU A 17 -10.61 29.97 -0.21
CA GLU A 17 -11.13 31.13 0.51
C GLU A 17 -11.17 30.93 2.04
N HIS A 18 -11.14 29.68 2.50
CA HIS A 18 -11.31 29.34 3.92
C HIS A 18 -10.01 28.92 4.62
N ILE A 19 -8.95 28.60 3.87
CA ILE A 19 -7.66 28.11 4.40
C ILE A 19 -7.10 29.07 5.47
N SER A 20 -7.22 30.39 5.29
CA SER A 20 -6.62 31.39 6.18
C SER A 20 -7.47 31.82 7.38
N SER A 21 -8.70 31.31 7.53
CA SER A 21 -9.70 31.92 8.42
C SER A 21 -9.69 31.37 9.86
N VAL A 22 -9.32 30.10 10.02
CA VAL A 22 -9.17 29.37 11.29
C VAL A 22 -8.27 28.18 10.95
N HIS A 23 -7.24 27.86 11.76
CA HIS A 23 -6.51 26.59 11.64
C HIS A 23 -7.52 25.44 11.77
N ASN A 24 -8.03 24.98 10.64
CA ASN A 24 -9.00 23.91 10.54
C ASN A 24 -8.31 22.76 9.82
N GLN A 25 -7.94 21.76 10.61
CA GLN A 25 -7.24 20.58 10.15
C GLN A 25 -7.98 19.87 9.01
N GLU A 26 -9.32 19.79 9.09
CA GLU A 26 -10.13 19.15 8.05
C GLU A 26 -10.04 19.89 6.71
N LEU A 27 -9.94 21.22 6.73
CA LEU A 27 -9.77 22.04 5.52
C LEU A 27 -8.39 21.83 4.89
N ILE A 28 -7.35 21.66 5.70
CA ILE A 28 -5.98 21.39 5.21
C ILE A 28 -5.92 20.00 4.57
N THR A 29 -6.44 18.98 5.23
CA THR A 29 -6.53 17.61 4.68
C THR A 29 -7.35 17.59 3.38
N ALA A 30 -8.49 18.27 3.32
CA ALA A 30 -9.29 18.37 2.10
C ALA A 30 -8.54 19.09 0.96
N SER A 31 -7.70 20.06 1.30
CA SER A 31 -6.85 20.79 0.34
C SER A 31 -5.77 19.88 -0.24
N TYR A 32 -5.07 19.10 0.58
CA TYR A 32 -4.09 18.11 0.09
C TYR A 32 -4.74 16.99 -0.71
N ALA A 33 -5.96 16.57 -0.37
CA ALA A 33 -6.71 15.63 -1.20
C ALA A 33 -7.01 16.19 -2.60
N CYS A 34 -7.33 17.48 -2.71
CA CYS A 34 -7.52 18.14 -4.00
C CYS A 34 -6.21 18.23 -4.80
N VAL A 35 -5.09 18.57 -4.15
CA VAL A 35 -3.76 18.58 -4.79
C VAL A 35 -3.41 17.19 -5.31
N THR A 36 -3.60 16.16 -4.50
CA THR A 36 -3.33 14.76 -4.89
C THR A 36 -4.17 14.35 -6.10
N ALA A 37 -5.45 14.72 -6.12
CA ALA A 37 -6.31 14.46 -7.27
C ALA A 37 -5.91 15.23 -8.54
N LEU A 38 -5.34 16.44 -8.43
CA LEU A 38 -4.76 17.15 -9.58
C LEU A 38 -3.56 16.39 -10.15
N ILE A 39 -2.68 15.89 -9.27
CA ILE A 39 -1.53 15.07 -9.65
C ILE A 39 -2.01 13.78 -10.35
N ASP A 40 -3.01 13.10 -9.79
CA ASP A 40 -3.59 11.88 -10.38
C ASP A 40 -4.16 12.12 -11.79
N MET A 41 -4.66 13.33 -12.07
CA MET A 41 -5.14 13.73 -13.39
C MET A 41 -4.03 14.21 -14.34
N GLY A 42 -2.77 14.20 -13.92
CA GLY A 42 -1.61 14.66 -14.70
C GLY A 42 -1.41 16.19 -14.70
N HIS A 43 -2.12 16.93 -13.84
CA HIS A 43 -2.06 18.40 -13.76
C HIS A 43 -1.05 18.86 -12.71
N LEU A 44 0.21 18.40 -12.83
CA LEU A 44 1.28 18.67 -11.85
C LEU A 44 1.53 20.16 -11.61
N GLU A 45 1.55 20.97 -12.67
CA GLU A 45 1.74 22.42 -12.59
C GLU A 45 0.62 23.08 -11.76
N GLU A 46 -0.64 22.68 -11.97
CA GLU A 46 -1.77 23.21 -11.22
C GLU A 46 -1.70 22.78 -9.74
N ALA A 47 -1.30 21.53 -9.48
CA ALA A 47 -1.07 21.02 -8.13
C ALA A 47 0.00 21.83 -7.38
N MET A 48 1.08 22.21 -8.06
CA MET A 48 2.15 23.04 -7.48
C MET A 48 1.72 24.48 -7.21
N VAL A 49 0.87 25.04 -8.08
CA VAL A 49 0.22 26.34 -7.80
C VAL A 49 -0.62 26.24 -6.53
N CYS A 50 -1.43 25.19 -6.40
CA CYS A 50 -2.26 24.97 -5.22
C CYS A 50 -1.42 24.86 -3.95
N LEU A 51 -0.36 24.03 -3.94
CA LEU A 51 0.56 23.91 -2.79
C LEU A 51 1.22 25.24 -2.43
N THR A 52 1.63 26.02 -3.43
CA THR A 52 2.21 27.34 -3.20
C THR A 52 1.19 28.29 -2.58
N GLU A 53 -0.08 28.21 -2.96
CA GLU A 53 -1.17 28.99 -2.37
C GLU A 53 -1.47 28.57 -0.93
N ILE A 54 -1.47 27.27 -0.62
CA ILE A 54 -1.59 26.76 0.77
C ILE A 54 -0.47 27.34 1.61
N SER A 55 0.78 27.17 1.15
CA SER A 55 1.96 27.65 1.87
C SER A 55 1.88 29.14 2.18
N LYS A 56 1.57 29.98 1.18
CA LYS A 56 1.42 31.42 1.38
C LYS A 56 0.32 31.80 2.36
N ARG A 57 -0.80 31.07 2.37
CA ARG A 57 -1.95 31.33 3.24
C ARG A 57 -1.70 30.88 4.67
N GLU A 58 -0.89 29.84 4.86
CA GLU A 58 -0.47 29.29 6.16
C GLU A 58 0.93 29.78 6.57
N ASN A 59 1.21 31.07 6.39
CA ASN A 59 2.45 31.75 6.83
C ASN A 59 3.76 31.15 6.27
N ASN A 60 3.77 30.77 4.99
CA ASN A 60 4.88 30.11 4.29
C ASN A 60 5.25 28.76 4.91
N SER A 61 4.23 27.99 5.26
CA SER A 61 4.34 26.64 5.81
C SER A 61 3.29 25.75 5.17
N LEU A 62 3.58 24.45 5.01
CA LEU A 62 2.58 23.45 4.63
C LEU A 62 2.27 22.61 5.88
N PRO A 63 1.27 22.99 6.70
CA PRO A 63 1.03 22.31 7.96
C PRO A 63 0.72 20.83 7.72
N GLN A 64 1.30 19.95 8.55
CA GLN A 64 1.08 18.50 8.53
C GLN A 64 1.47 17.80 7.23
N ILE A 65 2.19 18.46 6.31
CA ILE A 65 2.64 17.84 5.06
C ILE A 65 3.47 16.59 5.32
N SER A 66 4.21 16.55 6.43
CA SER A 66 4.98 15.38 6.89
C SER A 66 4.15 14.12 7.12
N THR A 67 2.82 14.24 7.24
CA THR A 67 1.90 13.11 7.40
C THR A 67 1.28 12.62 6.07
N GLU A 68 1.46 13.37 4.98
CA GLU A 68 0.87 13.10 3.67
C GLU A 68 1.83 12.31 2.77
N PHE A 69 2.16 11.07 3.19
CA PHE A 69 3.16 10.21 2.52
C PHE A 69 2.94 10.05 1.02
N ARG A 70 1.69 9.91 0.58
CA ARG A 70 1.35 9.77 -0.84
C ARG A 70 1.78 11.01 -1.63
N LEU A 71 1.45 12.19 -1.13
CA LEU A 71 1.80 13.45 -1.76
C LEU A 71 3.32 13.67 -1.74
N ILE A 72 3.99 13.34 -0.64
CA ILE A 72 5.46 13.42 -0.53
C ILE A 72 6.12 12.53 -1.59
N ASN A 73 5.73 11.25 -1.67
CA ASN A 73 6.32 10.30 -2.62
C ASN A 73 6.10 10.76 -4.06
N PHE A 74 4.90 11.21 -4.41
CA PHE A 74 4.65 11.76 -5.75
C PHE A 74 5.55 12.96 -6.08
N LEU A 75 5.75 13.88 -5.14
CA LEU A 75 6.61 15.04 -5.36
C LEU A 75 8.08 14.63 -5.50
N ILE A 76 8.52 13.61 -4.75
CA ILE A 76 9.88 13.06 -4.87
C ILE A 76 10.07 12.39 -6.25
N ASP A 77 9.11 11.59 -6.70
CA ASP A 77 9.14 10.89 -7.99
C ASP A 77 9.19 11.85 -9.19
N HIS A 78 8.73 13.10 -9.00
CA HIS A 78 8.77 14.17 -9.99
C HIS A 78 9.95 15.15 -9.81
N ASP A 79 10.96 14.80 -9.00
CA ASP A 79 12.14 15.64 -8.70
C ASP A 79 11.80 16.99 -8.05
N LEU A 80 10.66 17.07 -7.35
CA LEU A 80 10.17 18.30 -6.69
C LEU A 80 10.51 18.38 -5.19
N SER A 81 11.39 17.51 -4.70
CA SER A 81 11.81 17.46 -3.28
C SER A 81 12.35 18.79 -2.75
N ASN A 82 13.18 19.48 -3.53
CA ASN A 82 13.69 20.81 -3.17
C ASN A 82 12.58 21.84 -3.02
N LYS A 83 11.56 21.77 -3.90
CA LYS A 83 10.43 22.70 -3.87
C LYS A 83 9.50 22.40 -2.69
N LEU A 84 9.31 21.13 -2.37
CA LEU A 84 8.59 20.71 -1.17
C LEU A 84 9.22 21.29 0.09
N LEU A 85 10.54 21.16 0.26
CA LEU A 85 11.27 21.73 1.41
C LEU A 85 11.16 23.26 1.48
N GLU A 86 11.21 23.94 0.33
CA GLU A 86 11.01 25.40 0.26
C GLU A 86 9.60 25.82 0.75
N LEU A 87 8.57 25.04 0.43
CA LEU A 87 7.18 25.36 0.75
C LEU A 87 6.76 24.90 2.15
N ALA A 88 7.34 23.83 2.67
CA ALA A 88 6.95 23.19 3.92
C ALA A 88 7.14 24.10 5.15
N GLY A 89 8.10 25.02 5.10
CA GLY A 89 8.48 25.82 6.26
C GLY A 89 9.41 25.05 7.21
N ASN A 90 10.02 25.74 8.17
CA ASN A 90 11.14 25.18 8.95
C ASN A 90 10.77 23.97 9.81
N GLU A 91 9.63 24.01 10.49
CA GLU A 91 9.19 22.94 11.40
C GLU A 91 8.86 21.65 10.62
N GLU A 92 8.01 21.77 9.59
CA GLU A 92 7.65 20.64 8.74
C GLU A 92 8.82 20.14 7.89
N SER A 93 9.78 21.00 7.52
CA SER A 93 11.00 20.53 6.85
C SER A 93 11.81 19.58 7.73
N VAL A 94 11.94 19.89 9.03
CA VAL A 94 12.60 18.99 9.98
C VAL A 94 11.80 17.70 10.14
N ALA A 95 10.47 17.79 10.29
CA ALA A 95 9.61 16.63 10.41
C ALA A 95 9.64 15.72 9.16
N LEU A 96 9.69 16.33 7.96
CA LEU A 96 9.85 15.62 6.68
C LEU A 96 11.17 14.87 6.64
N LEU A 97 12.29 15.53 6.98
CA LEU A 97 13.61 14.90 6.97
C LEU A 97 13.69 13.77 8.00
N ASP A 98 13.17 13.97 9.21
CA ASP A 98 13.11 12.93 10.25
C ASP A 98 12.27 11.72 9.78
N SER A 99 11.10 11.98 9.19
CA SER A 99 10.23 10.95 8.63
C SER A 99 10.91 10.15 7.50
N GLN A 100 11.60 10.82 6.59
CA GLN A 100 12.35 10.18 5.51
C GLN A 100 13.53 9.36 6.03
N LEU A 101 14.28 9.87 7.01
CA LEU A 101 15.36 9.14 7.66
C LEU A 101 14.85 7.86 8.32
N ARG A 102 13.77 7.95 9.09
CA ARG A 102 13.12 6.77 9.69
C ARG A 102 12.68 5.77 8.65
N THR A 103 12.13 6.23 7.53
CA THR A 103 11.74 5.35 6.41
C THR A 103 12.94 4.62 5.82
N ILE A 104 14.05 5.33 5.59
CA ILE A 104 15.31 4.73 5.11
C ILE A 104 15.83 3.70 6.11
N GLU A 105 15.85 4.03 7.40
CA GLU A 105 16.28 3.14 8.47
C GLU A 105 15.47 1.85 8.48
N MET A 106 14.14 1.93 8.48
CA MET A 106 13.30 0.73 8.51
C MET A 106 13.45 -0.13 7.25
N ARG A 107 13.64 0.49 6.07
CA ARG A 107 13.95 -0.23 4.82
C ARG A 107 15.31 -0.93 4.84
N LEU A 108 16.23 -0.42 5.64
CA LEU A 108 17.51 -1.07 5.93
C LEU A 108 17.41 -2.11 7.07
N GLY A 109 16.22 -2.31 7.65
CA GLY A 109 16.02 -3.20 8.80
C GLY A 109 16.58 -2.63 10.11
N LEU A 110 16.58 -1.30 10.24
CA LEU A 110 17.16 -0.55 11.37
C LEU A 110 16.09 0.18 12.15
N GLU A 111 16.41 0.41 13.42
CA GLU A 111 15.58 1.19 14.33
C GLU A 111 16.47 2.14 15.15
N TRP A 112 16.13 3.43 15.14
CA TRP A 112 16.77 4.42 16.01
C TRP A 112 16.14 4.42 17.41
N HIS A 113 16.98 4.34 18.43
CA HIS A 113 16.58 4.38 19.83
C HIS A 113 17.03 5.69 20.48
N ASP A 114 16.08 6.59 20.75
CA ASP A 114 16.33 7.90 21.35
C ASP A 114 16.92 7.84 22.77
N ASP A 115 16.57 6.81 23.55
CA ASP A 115 17.05 6.59 24.92
C ASP A 115 18.52 6.19 24.96
N GLN A 116 18.97 5.44 23.95
CA GLN A 116 20.33 4.92 23.84
C GLN A 116 21.20 5.71 22.86
N PHE A 117 20.60 6.65 22.11
CA PHE A 117 21.24 7.38 21.01
C PHE A 117 21.99 6.44 20.05
N SER A 118 21.36 5.33 19.68
CA SER A 118 22.00 4.28 18.87
C SER A 118 21.01 3.59 17.96
N HIS A 119 21.51 3.00 16.86
CA HIS A 119 20.73 2.11 16.01
C HIS A 119 20.81 0.68 16.53
N SER A 120 19.69 -0.03 16.45
CA SER A 120 19.65 -1.48 16.53
C SER A 120 19.06 -2.07 15.26
N THR A 121 19.19 -3.38 15.10
CA THR A 121 18.46 -4.10 14.07
C THR A 121 17.02 -4.28 14.51
N THR A 122 16.07 -4.03 13.61
CA THR A 122 14.64 -4.22 13.89
C THR A 122 14.36 -5.63 14.41
N GLY A 123 13.69 -5.73 15.56
CA GLY A 123 13.35 -7.00 16.23
C GLY A 123 14.46 -7.58 17.13
N ASN A 124 15.63 -6.94 17.23
CA ASN A 124 16.69 -7.34 18.15
C ASN A 124 17.27 -6.15 18.93
N HIS A 125 16.54 -5.74 19.98
CA HIS A 125 16.92 -4.63 20.86
C HIS A 125 18.14 -4.90 21.76
N SER A 126 18.73 -6.10 21.69
CA SER A 126 19.80 -6.51 22.62
C SER A 126 21.20 -6.17 22.13
N HIS A 127 21.35 -5.78 20.86
CA HIS A 127 22.65 -5.58 20.24
C HIS A 127 22.69 -4.25 19.46
N PRO A 128 23.28 -3.19 20.03
CA PRO A 128 23.53 -1.97 19.29
C PRO A 128 24.47 -2.24 18.12
N ILE A 129 24.13 -1.64 16.99
CA ILE A 129 24.90 -1.72 15.74
C ILE A 129 26.27 -1.08 15.95
N GLY A 130 27.31 -1.77 15.49
CA GLY A 130 28.71 -1.41 15.72
C GLY A 130 29.54 -2.50 16.40
N SER A 131 28.87 -3.51 16.97
CA SER A 131 29.52 -4.66 17.62
C SER A 131 29.85 -5.81 16.66
N GLN A 132 29.14 -5.88 15.52
CA GLN A 132 29.29 -6.88 14.47
C GLN A 132 29.12 -6.24 13.08
N PRO A 133 29.78 -6.77 12.04
CA PRO A 133 29.59 -6.31 10.67
C PRO A 133 28.17 -6.60 10.18
N PHE A 134 27.60 -5.64 9.45
CA PHE A 134 26.25 -5.73 8.85
C PHE A 134 26.06 -6.91 7.89
N LEU A 135 27.13 -7.24 7.18
CA LEU A 135 27.22 -8.36 6.27
C LEU A 135 28.23 -9.33 6.85
N THR A 136 27.78 -10.52 7.22
CA THR A 136 28.69 -11.62 7.58
C THR A 136 29.16 -12.32 6.31
N VAL A 137 30.31 -12.99 6.38
CA VAL A 137 30.89 -13.74 5.24
C VAL A 137 29.94 -14.86 4.77
N ASP A 138 29.06 -15.31 5.66
CA ASP A 138 28.06 -16.35 5.40
C ASP A 138 26.80 -15.80 4.71
N GLY A 139 26.74 -14.49 4.45
CA GLY A 139 25.58 -13.83 3.82
C GLY A 139 24.39 -13.63 4.77
N GLU A 140 24.47 -14.13 6.00
CA GLU A 140 23.47 -13.88 7.04
C GLU A 140 23.66 -12.46 7.61
N SER A 141 22.91 -11.53 7.04
CA SER A 141 22.79 -10.16 7.57
C SER A 141 21.66 -10.08 8.58
N VAL A 142 21.98 -9.63 9.79
CA VAL A 142 21.00 -9.35 10.84
C VAL A 142 20.10 -8.21 10.34
N GLY A 143 18.79 -8.46 10.19
CA GLY A 143 17.77 -7.43 9.88
C GLY A 143 17.21 -7.41 8.46
N LEU A 144 17.95 -7.92 7.47
CA LEU A 144 17.51 -7.87 6.07
C LEU A 144 16.34 -8.83 5.77
N HIS A 145 16.17 -9.92 6.52
CA HIS A 145 15.05 -10.85 6.34
C HIS A 145 13.90 -10.61 7.32
N THR A 146 13.76 -9.39 7.85
CA THR A 146 12.66 -9.09 8.79
C THR A 146 11.37 -8.80 8.04
N THR A 147 10.26 -9.33 8.57
CA THR A 147 8.90 -8.98 8.10
C THR A 147 8.66 -7.47 8.09
N GLN A 148 9.27 -6.73 9.02
CA GLN A 148 9.18 -5.28 9.06
C GLN A 148 9.77 -4.64 7.80
N ARG A 149 11.01 -4.99 7.44
CA ARG A 149 11.65 -4.48 6.22
C ARG A 149 10.80 -4.79 4.99
N PHE A 150 10.29 -6.02 4.90
CA PHE A 150 9.43 -6.44 3.80
C PHE A 150 8.17 -5.57 3.68
N LEU A 151 7.50 -5.29 4.81
CA LEU A 151 6.33 -4.41 4.84
C LEU A 151 6.67 -2.97 4.44
N GLU A 152 7.83 -2.45 4.85
CA GLU A 152 8.26 -1.08 4.50
C GLU A 152 8.63 -0.95 3.03
N GLU A 153 9.25 -1.96 2.42
CA GLU A 153 9.50 -1.97 0.97
C GLU A 153 8.19 -1.96 0.17
N ILE A 154 7.18 -2.72 0.60
CA ILE A 154 5.83 -2.66 -0.01
C ILE A 154 5.23 -1.26 0.14
N ARG A 155 5.32 -0.63 1.31
CA ARG A 155 4.78 0.72 1.55
C ARG A 155 5.48 1.77 0.69
N ALA A 156 6.80 1.65 0.54
CA ALA A 156 7.61 2.58 -0.24
C ALA A 156 7.39 2.43 -1.75
N LEU A 157 7.36 1.19 -2.26
CA LEU A 157 7.41 0.91 -3.70
C LEU A 157 6.05 0.53 -4.30
N GLY A 158 5.07 0.15 -3.48
CA GLY A 158 3.81 -0.46 -3.96
C GLY A 158 2.95 0.47 -4.83
N CYS A 159 3.09 1.79 -4.66
CA CYS A 159 2.40 2.78 -5.50
C CYS A 159 3.24 3.21 -6.73
N SER A 160 4.49 2.77 -6.85
CA SER A 160 5.39 3.15 -7.94
C SER A 160 4.85 2.70 -9.30
N ASN A 161 5.11 3.50 -10.33
CA ASN A 161 4.84 3.14 -11.73
C ASN A 161 6.07 2.52 -12.43
N SER A 162 7.19 2.36 -11.72
CA SER A 162 8.41 1.73 -12.25
C SER A 162 8.30 0.21 -12.23
N SER A 163 8.55 -0.43 -13.37
CA SER A 163 8.62 -1.90 -13.43
C SER A 163 9.73 -2.47 -12.55
N HIS A 164 10.83 -1.73 -12.40
CA HIS A 164 11.95 -2.09 -11.54
C HIS A 164 11.55 -2.09 -10.05
N ASP A 165 10.89 -1.04 -9.58
CA ASP A 165 10.48 -0.90 -8.18
C ASP A 165 9.49 -1.99 -7.77
N LEU A 166 8.51 -2.27 -8.64
CA LEU A 166 7.57 -3.37 -8.41
C LEU A 166 8.26 -4.73 -8.52
N GLY A 167 9.31 -4.84 -9.34
CA GLY A 167 10.18 -6.02 -9.41
C GLY A 167 10.89 -6.31 -8.09
N ILE A 168 11.33 -5.28 -7.36
CA ILE A 168 11.90 -5.44 -6.02
C ILE A 168 10.88 -6.08 -5.07
N ILE A 169 9.61 -5.62 -5.08
CA ILE A 169 8.56 -6.25 -4.27
C ILE A 169 8.33 -7.70 -4.70
N ALA A 170 8.34 -7.97 -6.01
CA ALA A 170 8.17 -9.31 -6.55
C ALA A 170 9.28 -10.27 -6.10
N ASP A 171 10.53 -9.81 -6.05
CA ASP A 171 11.66 -10.59 -5.54
C ASP A 171 11.53 -10.83 -4.02
N LEU A 172 11.13 -9.81 -3.25
CA LEU A 172 10.87 -9.98 -1.80
C LEU A 172 9.73 -10.97 -1.52
N LEU A 173 8.70 -11.00 -2.37
CA LEU A 173 7.62 -12.00 -2.27
C LEU A 173 8.12 -13.43 -2.49
N ASP A 174 9.09 -13.62 -3.39
CA ASP A 174 9.74 -14.92 -3.60
C ASP A 174 10.63 -15.28 -2.39
N GLU A 175 11.33 -14.31 -1.80
CA GLU A 175 12.17 -14.52 -0.60
C GLU A 175 11.37 -14.94 0.63
N HIS A 176 10.16 -14.38 0.80
CA HIS A 176 9.25 -14.66 1.91
C HIS A 176 8.23 -15.79 1.60
N GLU A 177 8.37 -16.50 0.47
CA GLU A 177 7.46 -17.59 0.14
C GLU A 177 7.58 -18.74 1.16
N GLY A 178 6.44 -19.13 1.74
CA GLY A 178 6.35 -20.19 2.75
C GLY A 178 6.31 -19.67 4.19
N GLU A 179 6.49 -18.37 4.41
CA GLU A 179 6.25 -17.73 5.70
C GLU A 179 4.74 -17.49 5.96
N ASP A 180 4.32 -17.51 7.22
CA ASP A 180 2.97 -17.13 7.64
C ASP A 180 2.99 -15.84 8.49
N ILE A 181 2.67 -14.72 7.85
CA ILE A 181 2.63 -13.41 8.50
C ILE A 181 1.27 -13.24 9.20
N LEU A 182 1.28 -13.34 10.54
CA LEU A 182 0.07 -13.17 11.34
C LEU A 182 -0.50 -11.75 11.22
N LEU A 183 -1.77 -11.65 10.80
CA LEU A 183 -2.46 -10.38 10.60
C LEU A 183 -3.38 -9.99 11.75
N CYS A 184 -3.90 -10.96 12.51
CA CYS A 184 -4.86 -10.74 13.59
C CYS A 184 -4.93 -11.94 14.53
N THR A 185 -5.01 -11.66 15.84
CA THR A 185 -5.35 -12.66 16.86
C THR A 185 -6.60 -12.29 17.67
N GLN A 186 -7.10 -11.05 17.63
CA GLN A 186 -8.19 -10.60 18.50
C GLN A 186 -9.32 -9.86 17.77
N SER A 187 -10.53 -10.38 17.96
CA SER A 187 -11.83 -9.69 17.91
C SER A 187 -12.19 -8.95 16.62
N LEU A 188 -12.29 -9.67 15.51
CA LEU A 188 -13.44 -9.44 14.64
C LEU A 188 -14.64 -10.19 15.23
N ASN A 189 -15.85 -9.82 14.82
CA ASN A 189 -17.07 -10.63 14.98
C ASN A 189 -16.99 -12.02 14.25
N SER A 190 -15.78 -12.53 14.02
CA SER A 190 -15.37 -13.74 13.31
C SER A 190 -15.29 -14.98 14.21
N GLY A 191 -15.82 -14.94 15.44
CA GLY A 191 -15.92 -16.13 16.28
C GLY A 191 -14.58 -16.69 16.77
N GLY A 192 -13.56 -15.85 16.88
CA GLY A 192 -12.26 -16.24 17.43
C GLY A 192 -11.32 -16.90 16.43
N ASN A 193 -11.46 -16.66 15.12
CA ASN A 193 -10.49 -17.12 14.11
C ASN A 193 -9.24 -16.25 14.08
N GLN A 194 -8.08 -16.87 13.84
CA GLN A 194 -6.82 -16.21 13.50
C GLN A 194 -6.68 -16.11 11.99
N PHE A 195 -5.98 -15.06 11.54
CA PHE A 195 -5.71 -14.82 10.13
C PHE A 195 -4.22 -14.64 9.90
N ALA A 196 -3.72 -15.23 8.82
CA ALA A 196 -2.36 -15.07 8.35
C ALA A 196 -2.35 -14.75 6.86
N TRP A 197 -1.47 -13.84 6.48
CA TRP A 197 -1.07 -13.62 5.11
C TRP A 197 0.04 -14.60 4.76
N MET A 198 -0.14 -15.30 3.65
CA MET A 198 0.87 -16.15 3.02
C MET A 198 1.47 -15.38 1.83
N PRO A 199 2.69 -14.82 1.96
CA PRO A 199 3.36 -14.11 0.87
C PRO A 199 3.55 -15.04 -0.33
N ARG A 200 3.17 -14.55 -1.50
CA ARG A 200 3.38 -15.22 -2.77
C ARG A 200 3.23 -14.22 -3.91
N ARG A 201 4.15 -14.26 -4.85
CA ARG A 201 4.05 -13.49 -6.09
C ARG A 201 2.94 -14.04 -7.00
N SER A 202 2.10 -13.15 -7.51
CA SER A 202 1.06 -13.45 -8.52
C SER A 202 0.28 -14.76 -8.30
N PRO A 203 -0.32 -14.98 -7.11
CA PRO A 203 -1.04 -16.22 -6.84
C PRO A 203 -2.20 -16.48 -7.81
N ILE A 204 -2.80 -15.43 -8.38
CA ILE A 204 -3.85 -15.54 -9.38
C ILE A 204 -3.30 -15.15 -10.75
N GLU A 205 -3.35 -16.11 -11.67
CA GLU A 205 -2.92 -15.95 -13.06
C GLU A 205 -4.11 -15.83 -14.00
N PHE A 206 -3.90 -15.18 -15.14
CA PHE A 206 -4.93 -15.05 -16.16
C PHE A 206 -4.63 -15.95 -17.36
N SER A 207 -5.60 -16.76 -17.75
CA SER A 207 -5.47 -17.71 -18.88
C SER A 207 -5.05 -17.09 -20.21
N HIS A 208 -5.31 -15.79 -20.41
CA HIS A 208 -4.95 -15.05 -21.63
C HIS A 208 -3.61 -14.28 -21.50
N CYS A 209 -3.01 -14.26 -20.30
CA CYS A 209 -1.72 -13.65 -20.01
C CYS A 209 -0.97 -14.53 -19.00
N PRO A 210 -0.59 -15.77 -19.38
CA PRO A 210 0.09 -16.67 -18.48
C PRO A 210 1.47 -16.12 -18.13
N THR A 211 1.82 -16.16 -16.85
CA THR A 211 3.16 -15.86 -16.36
C THR A 211 4.13 -16.91 -16.92
N ALA A 212 5.29 -16.48 -17.42
CA ALA A 212 6.30 -17.43 -17.88
C ALA A 212 6.75 -18.30 -16.70
N ALA A 213 6.85 -19.62 -16.90
CA ALA A 213 7.34 -20.53 -15.89
C ALA A 213 8.85 -20.32 -15.70
N GLY A 214 9.23 -19.68 -14.59
CA GLY A 214 10.63 -19.44 -14.21
C GLY A 214 11.04 -17.98 -14.27
N HIS A 215 11.86 -17.58 -13.30
CA HIS A 215 12.48 -16.26 -13.19
C HIS A 215 13.63 -16.16 -14.21
N ASP A 216 13.34 -15.75 -15.44
CA ASP A 216 14.38 -15.30 -16.37
C ASP A 216 14.52 -13.79 -16.23
N THR A 217 15.55 -13.37 -15.48
CA THR A 217 15.91 -11.96 -15.24
C THR A 217 16.21 -11.17 -16.51
N ARG A 218 16.27 -11.83 -17.68
CA ARG A 218 16.47 -11.19 -18.99
C ARG A 218 15.17 -10.76 -19.66
N ILE A 219 14.02 -11.22 -19.17
CA ILE A 219 12.71 -10.85 -19.73
C ILE A 219 12.18 -9.67 -18.91
N PRO A 220 11.81 -8.53 -19.54
CA PRO A 220 11.16 -7.43 -18.85
C PRO A 220 9.92 -7.93 -18.11
N SER A 221 9.83 -7.63 -16.82
CA SER A 221 8.71 -8.05 -15.99
C SER A 221 7.40 -7.52 -16.56
N SER A 222 6.57 -8.44 -17.06
CA SER A 222 5.21 -8.13 -17.51
C SER A 222 4.32 -7.71 -16.34
N ALA A 223 3.23 -6.99 -16.63
CA ALA A 223 2.23 -6.64 -15.62
C ALA A 223 1.71 -7.88 -14.86
N ALA A 224 1.48 -9.00 -15.56
CA ALA A 224 1.06 -10.26 -14.95
C ALA A 224 2.14 -10.87 -14.02
N SER A 225 3.42 -10.86 -14.43
CA SER A 225 4.52 -11.37 -13.60
C SER A 225 4.85 -10.49 -12.40
N LEU A 226 4.53 -9.20 -12.47
CA LEU A 226 4.58 -8.31 -11.31
C LEU A 226 3.36 -8.46 -10.41
N GLY A 227 2.34 -9.20 -10.82
CA GLY A 227 1.11 -9.40 -10.03
C GLY A 227 0.15 -8.23 -10.11
N LEU A 228 0.19 -7.43 -11.17
CA LEU A 228 -0.74 -6.33 -11.36
C LEU A 228 -2.14 -6.83 -11.70
N LEU A 229 -3.11 -6.40 -10.90
CA LEU A 229 -4.50 -6.83 -10.93
C LEU A 229 -5.41 -5.61 -10.93
N ARG A 230 -6.43 -5.64 -11.78
CA ARG A 230 -7.50 -4.65 -11.83
C ARG A 230 -8.80 -5.28 -11.38
N ALA A 231 -9.51 -4.62 -10.46
CA ALA A 231 -10.87 -5.00 -10.07
C ALA A 231 -11.85 -3.89 -10.47
N GLN A 232 -12.66 -4.15 -11.49
CA GLN A 232 -13.67 -3.22 -11.98
C GLN A 232 -15.02 -3.51 -11.34
N LEU A 233 -15.59 -2.54 -10.64
CA LEU A 233 -16.90 -2.67 -10.02
C LEU A 233 -17.98 -2.97 -11.07
N ASP A 234 -18.84 -3.92 -10.78
CA ASP A 234 -19.99 -4.24 -11.61
C ASP A 234 -21.21 -3.38 -11.22
N SER A 235 -21.90 -2.89 -12.24
CA SER A 235 -23.25 -2.34 -12.12
C SER A 235 -24.16 -2.99 -13.14
N GLN A 236 -25.03 -3.90 -12.66
CA GLN A 236 -26.04 -4.60 -13.48
C GLN A 236 -25.43 -5.52 -14.55
N GLY A 237 -24.36 -6.26 -14.22
CA GLY A 237 -23.70 -7.20 -15.13
C GLY A 237 -22.78 -6.52 -16.15
N LYS A 238 -22.38 -5.28 -15.89
CA LYS A 238 -21.40 -4.53 -16.69
C LYS A 238 -20.36 -3.88 -15.79
N PRO A 239 -19.06 -3.99 -16.13
CA PRO A 239 -18.04 -3.22 -15.44
C PRO A 239 -18.31 -1.72 -15.60
N LEU A 240 -18.21 -1.00 -14.50
CA LEU A 240 -18.20 0.45 -14.47
C LEU A 240 -16.93 0.98 -15.18
N ALA A 241 -16.95 2.28 -15.50
CA ALA A 241 -15.81 2.94 -16.14
C ALA A 241 -14.54 2.77 -15.30
N ASP A 242 -13.38 2.82 -15.98
CA ASP A 242 -12.06 2.58 -15.39
C ASP A 242 -11.73 3.54 -14.23
N GLU A 243 -12.35 4.72 -14.21
CA GLU A 243 -12.30 5.70 -13.10
C GLU A 243 -12.80 5.13 -11.75
N HIS A 244 -13.44 3.96 -11.75
CA HIS A 244 -13.93 3.25 -10.56
C HIS A 244 -13.27 1.88 -10.36
N ALA A 245 -12.18 1.61 -11.09
CA ALA A 245 -11.40 0.39 -10.92
C ALA A 245 -10.45 0.51 -9.72
N LEU A 246 -10.27 -0.60 -9.02
CA LEU A 246 -9.16 -0.74 -8.07
C LEU A 246 -7.94 -1.26 -8.83
N HIS A 247 -6.82 -0.58 -8.66
CA HIS A 247 -5.53 -0.96 -9.22
C HIS A 247 -4.69 -1.59 -8.11
N LEU A 248 -4.43 -2.88 -8.24
CA LEU A 248 -3.91 -3.71 -7.16
C LEU A 248 -2.59 -4.36 -7.56
N LEU A 249 -1.71 -4.52 -6.57
CA LEU A 249 -0.53 -5.39 -6.66
C LEU A 249 -0.81 -6.63 -5.81
N GLN A 250 -0.78 -7.83 -6.41
CA GLN A 250 -0.99 -9.08 -5.68
C GLN A 250 0.21 -9.38 -4.79
N LEU A 251 -0.03 -9.61 -3.50
CA LEU A 251 1.01 -9.86 -2.50
C LEU A 251 0.92 -11.27 -1.88
N GLY A 252 -0.07 -12.07 -2.25
CA GLY A 252 -0.24 -13.43 -1.75
C GLY A 252 -1.68 -13.73 -1.42
N TYR A 253 -1.92 -14.66 -0.50
CA TYR A 253 -3.26 -15.10 -0.15
C TYR A 253 -3.51 -15.12 1.35
N LEU A 254 -4.80 -15.03 1.69
CA LEU A 254 -5.24 -14.98 3.08
C LEU A 254 -5.71 -16.35 3.55
N CYS A 255 -5.12 -16.80 4.65
CA CYS A 255 -5.50 -18.02 5.35
C CYS A 255 -6.16 -17.71 6.70
N MET A 256 -6.94 -18.67 7.18
CA MET A 256 -7.53 -18.65 8.50
C MET A 256 -7.38 -19.97 9.21
N ARG A 257 -7.38 -19.93 10.54
CA ARG A 257 -7.54 -21.11 11.41
C ARG A 257 -8.34 -20.73 12.65
N PRO A 258 -8.96 -21.71 13.35
CA PRO A 258 -9.64 -21.42 14.61
C PRO A 258 -8.63 -20.89 15.64
N GLY A 259 -8.93 -19.81 16.35
CA GLY A 259 -7.99 -19.21 17.31
C GLY A 259 -7.94 -19.90 18.67
N SER A 260 -8.88 -20.82 18.95
CA SER A 260 -8.77 -21.77 20.08
C SER A 260 -7.90 -22.98 19.77
N SER A 261 -7.34 -23.03 18.56
CA SER A 261 -6.57 -24.17 18.09
C SER A 261 -5.10 -24.03 18.48
N ASN A 262 -4.48 -25.13 18.89
CA ASN A 262 -3.03 -25.15 19.11
C ASN A 262 -2.32 -24.84 17.79
N GLU A 263 -1.08 -24.33 17.86
CA GLU A 263 -0.23 -23.96 16.70
C GLU A 263 -0.08 -25.08 15.63
N GLN A 264 -0.48 -26.30 15.95
CA GLN A 264 -0.51 -27.48 15.06
C GLN A 264 -1.68 -27.52 14.08
N THR A 265 -2.64 -26.59 14.16
CA THR A 265 -3.80 -26.61 13.26
C THR A 265 -3.45 -25.96 11.94
N GLU A 266 -3.70 -26.70 10.86
CA GLU A 266 -3.37 -26.29 9.49
C GLU A 266 -4.14 -25.04 9.06
N TRP A 267 -3.43 -24.17 8.34
CA TRP A 267 -3.99 -22.98 7.72
C TRP A 267 -4.93 -23.36 6.57
N VAL A 268 -6.13 -22.78 6.55
CA VAL A 268 -7.11 -22.99 5.47
C VAL A 268 -7.27 -21.71 4.68
N THR A 269 -7.18 -21.80 3.35
CA THR A 269 -7.36 -20.67 2.45
C THR A 269 -8.76 -20.09 2.57
N THR A 270 -8.87 -18.77 2.70
CA THR A 270 -10.17 -18.08 2.78
C THR A 270 -10.80 -17.79 1.41
N GLY A 271 -10.05 -18.02 0.33
CA GLY A 271 -10.41 -17.60 -1.03
C GLY A 271 -10.17 -16.12 -1.32
N HIS A 272 -9.54 -15.38 -0.40
CA HIS A 272 -9.08 -14.01 -0.65
C HIS A 272 -7.61 -13.99 -1.01
N ILE A 273 -7.25 -13.06 -1.87
CA ILE A 273 -5.86 -12.62 -2.03
C ILE A 273 -5.60 -11.40 -1.15
N VAL A 274 -4.37 -11.29 -0.68
CA VAL A 274 -3.84 -10.06 -0.06
C VAL A 274 -3.20 -9.25 -1.17
N ALA A 275 -3.56 -7.96 -1.25
CA ALA A 275 -3.06 -7.07 -2.27
C ALA A 275 -2.76 -5.68 -1.70
N TRP A 276 -1.98 -4.90 -2.43
CA TRP A 276 -1.75 -3.48 -2.17
C TRP A 276 -2.57 -2.63 -3.14
N ASP A 277 -3.37 -1.71 -2.61
CA ASP A 277 -4.05 -0.68 -3.40
C ASP A 277 -3.01 0.36 -3.86
N ARG A 278 -2.68 0.31 -5.15
CA ARG A 278 -1.66 1.16 -5.76
C ARG A 278 -2.10 2.62 -5.92
N VAL A 279 -3.39 2.90 -5.79
CA VAL A 279 -3.92 4.27 -5.85
C VAL A 279 -3.95 4.86 -4.46
N ASN A 280 -4.55 4.16 -3.50
CA ASN A 280 -4.80 4.72 -2.16
C ASN A 280 -3.69 4.39 -1.15
N GLY A 281 -2.76 3.49 -1.46
CA GLY A 281 -1.64 3.13 -0.60
C GLY A 281 -2.06 2.37 0.65
N GLY A 282 -2.37 1.08 0.52
CA GLY A 282 -2.70 0.26 1.67
C GLY A 282 -2.99 -1.20 1.35
N PHE A 283 -2.92 -2.05 2.37
CA PHE A 283 -3.26 -3.47 2.23
C PHE A 283 -4.77 -3.69 2.17
N VAL A 284 -5.19 -4.56 1.26
CA VAL A 284 -6.57 -5.00 1.10
C VAL A 284 -6.65 -6.52 0.94
N ALA A 285 -7.75 -7.10 1.42
CA ALA A 285 -8.16 -8.46 1.11
C ALA A 285 -9.28 -8.41 0.07
N ILE A 286 -9.12 -9.09 -1.07
CA ILE A 286 -10.14 -9.17 -2.12
C ILE A 286 -10.48 -10.62 -2.42
N PHE A 287 -11.78 -10.93 -2.45
CA PHE A 287 -12.30 -12.29 -2.61
C PHE A 287 -12.28 -12.76 -4.07
N VAL A 288 -11.49 -13.79 -4.35
CA VAL A 288 -11.44 -14.43 -5.68
C VAL A 288 -12.18 -15.77 -5.66
N GLY A 289 -12.42 -16.34 -4.48
CA GLY A 289 -12.99 -17.68 -4.29
C GLY A 289 -11.95 -18.79 -4.23
N LYS A 290 -10.66 -18.46 -4.39
CA LYS A 290 -9.51 -19.36 -4.25
C LYS A 290 -8.26 -18.57 -3.89
N GLY A 291 -7.31 -19.24 -3.24
CA GLY A 291 -6.03 -18.63 -2.85
C GLY A 291 -5.05 -18.49 -4.02
N ASP A 292 -5.08 -19.44 -4.96
CA ASP A 292 -4.15 -19.51 -6.09
C ASP A 292 -4.77 -20.14 -7.36
N GLY A 293 -4.08 -19.97 -8.49
CA GLY A 293 -4.34 -20.63 -9.76
C GLY A 293 -4.93 -19.74 -10.86
N VAL A 294 -5.30 -20.35 -11.98
CA VAL A 294 -5.66 -19.63 -13.21
C VAL A 294 -7.14 -19.22 -13.26
N ILE A 295 -7.44 -17.98 -13.62
CA ILE A 295 -8.80 -17.46 -13.88
C ILE A 295 -8.97 -17.00 -15.34
N SER A 296 -10.24 -16.87 -15.75
CA SER A 296 -10.61 -16.35 -17.07
C SER A 296 -10.58 -14.82 -17.07
N PHE A 297 -10.48 -14.23 -18.26
CA PHE A 297 -10.65 -12.78 -18.42
C PHE A 297 -12.01 -12.30 -17.92
N GLY A 298 -12.04 -11.19 -17.17
CA GLY A 298 -13.28 -10.61 -16.63
C GLY A 298 -13.96 -11.52 -15.61
N PHE A 299 -13.18 -12.35 -14.91
CA PHE A 299 -13.70 -13.31 -13.93
C PHE A 299 -14.55 -12.62 -12.87
N LEU A 300 -15.71 -13.21 -12.60
CA LEU A 300 -16.66 -12.77 -11.61
C LEU A 300 -16.61 -13.75 -10.43
N PRO A 301 -16.17 -13.33 -9.24
CA PRO A 301 -16.19 -14.19 -8.06
C PRO A 301 -17.62 -14.64 -7.75
N SER A 302 -17.80 -15.94 -7.53
CA SER A 302 -19.09 -16.51 -7.15
C SER A 302 -19.60 -15.87 -5.85
N SER A 303 -20.88 -15.51 -5.77
CA SER A 303 -21.51 -14.91 -4.58
C SER A 303 -21.66 -15.88 -3.38
N GLN A 304 -20.88 -16.97 -3.34
CA GLN A 304 -20.90 -17.88 -2.20
C GLN A 304 -20.35 -17.16 -0.98
N SER A 305 -21.08 -17.29 0.13
CA SER A 305 -20.71 -16.70 1.42
C SER A 305 -19.29 -17.16 1.79
N SER A 306 -18.36 -16.22 1.81
CA SER A 306 -16.99 -16.47 2.27
C SER A 306 -17.01 -17.20 3.62
N PRO A 307 -16.27 -18.32 3.76
CA PRO A 307 -16.22 -19.07 5.01
C PRO A 307 -15.62 -18.24 6.15
N SER A 308 -14.87 -17.17 5.85
CA SER A 308 -14.18 -16.34 6.83
C SER A 308 -15.01 -15.19 7.40
N ARG A 309 -16.23 -14.95 6.90
CA ARG A 309 -17.04 -13.75 7.18
C ARG A 309 -16.36 -12.42 6.84
N ILE A 310 -15.22 -12.46 6.16
CA ILE A 310 -14.56 -11.29 5.57
C ILE A 310 -15.39 -10.88 4.35
N GLY A 311 -15.62 -9.57 4.20
CA GLY A 311 -16.33 -9.02 3.05
C GLY A 311 -15.54 -9.20 1.76
N ALA A 312 -16.21 -9.15 0.61
CA ALA A 312 -15.59 -9.37 -0.70
C ALA A 312 -14.41 -8.42 -1.00
N LEU A 313 -14.39 -7.25 -0.36
CA LEU A 313 -13.23 -6.36 -0.25
C LEU A 313 -13.14 -5.87 1.19
N SER A 314 -11.97 -5.97 1.83
CA SER A 314 -11.74 -5.51 3.20
C SER A 314 -10.38 -4.85 3.33
N LYS A 315 -10.23 -3.85 4.20
CA LYS A 315 -8.94 -3.22 4.47
C LYS A 315 -8.19 -4.06 5.49
N ILE A 316 -6.90 -4.26 5.26
CA ILE A 316 -6.01 -4.91 6.23
C ILE A 316 -5.19 -3.81 6.88
N VAL A 317 -5.22 -3.76 8.21
CA VAL A 317 -4.40 -2.86 9.01
C VAL A 317 -3.24 -3.65 9.58
N ILE A 318 -2.08 -3.47 8.95
CA ILE A 318 -0.81 -3.97 9.45
C ILE A 318 -0.13 -2.79 10.16
N PRO A 319 0.02 -2.80 11.49
CA PRO A 319 0.67 -1.73 12.21
C PRO A 319 2.11 -1.53 11.73
N GLN A 320 2.61 -0.30 11.87
CA GLN A 320 3.98 0.08 11.51
C GLN A 320 5.03 -0.49 12.48
N HIS A 321 4.62 -1.05 13.61
CA HIS A 321 5.53 -1.72 14.55
C HIS A 321 4.93 -3.08 14.92
N ALA A 322 5.72 -4.15 14.77
CA ALA A 322 5.34 -5.52 15.16
C ALA A 322 4.95 -5.67 16.64
N TYR A 323 5.27 -4.68 17.49
CA TYR A 323 4.93 -4.64 18.91
C TYR A 323 3.69 -3.81 19.25
N ALA A 324 3.10 -3.12 18.26
CA ALA A 324 1.83 -2.42 18.47
C ALA A 324 0.70 -3.44 18.48
N SER A 325 0.01 -3.57 19.62
CA SER A 325 -1.01 -4.57 19.94
C SER A 325 -2.27 -4.56 19.05
N ASN A 326 -2.28 -3.82 17.93
CA ASN A 326 -3.43 -3.52 17.10
C ASN A 326 -3.26 -4.08 15.68
N HIS A 327 -2.97 -5.37 15.59
CA HIS A 327 -3.08 -6.14 14.34
C HIS A 327 -4.58 -6.37 14.04
N GLY A 328 -5.08 -5.83 12.92
CA GLY A 328 -6.52 -5.73 12.65
C GLY A 328 -6.88 -5.90 11.16
N ILE A 329 -7.91 -6.69 10.85
CA ILE A 329 -8.63 -6.59 9.58
C ILE A 329 -9.80 -5.67 9.87
N GLU A 330 -9.72 -4.43 9.41
CA GLU A 330 -10.84 -3.52 9.56
C GLU A 330 -11.82 -3.75 8.39
N ALA A 331 -13.09 -3.96 8.73
CA ALA A 331 -14.16 -3.82 7.74
C ALA A 331 -14.26 -2.33 7.34
N SER A 332 -13.36 -1.85 6.47
CA SER A 332 -13.37 -0.46 6.05
C SER A 332 -14.33 -0.23 4.88
N LEU A 333 -15.44 0.39 5.25
CA LEU A 333 -16.48 1.21 4.59
C LEU A 333 -16.53 1.52 3.08
N VAL A 334 -15.52 1.28 2.24
CA VAL A 334 -15.58 1.79 0.85
C VAL A 334 -16.50 0.95 -0.05
N LEU A 335 -16.76 -0.31 0.31
CA LEU A 335 -17.78 -1.14 -0.33
C LEU A 335 -18.73 -1.76 0.71
N GLN A 336 -19.42 -0.94 1.50
CA GLN A 336 -20.69 -1.35 2.12
C GLN A 336 -21.82 -1.47 1.08
N ARG A 337 -21.52 -2.10 -0.07
CA ARG A 337 -22.52 -2.91 -0.74
C ARG A 337 -22.10 -4.34 -0.44
N GLU A 338 -22.86 -4.98 0.43
CA GLU A 338 -22.74 -6.40 0.80
C GLU A 338 -22.68 -7.37 -0.41
N HIS A 339 -22.84 -6.86 -1.64
CA HIS A 339 -22.91 -7.58 -2.90
C HIS A 339 -22.26 -6.82 -4.09
N GLY A 340 -21.16 -6.08 -3.86
CA GLY A 340 -20.39 -5.51 -4.96
C GLY A 340 -19.71 -6.60 -5.79
N LEU A 341 -20.36 -7.04 -6.87
CA LEU A 341 -19.71 -7.85 -7.90
C LEU A 341 -18.60 -7.01 -8.55
N TYR A 342 -17.47 -7.63 -8.90
CA TYR A 342 -16.42 -6.97 -9.67
C TYR A 342 -15.82 -7.95 -10.67
N HIS A 343 -15.34 -7.40 -11.78
CA HIS A 343 -14.60 -8.13 -12.79
C HIS A 343 -13.11 -8.01 -12.50
N LEU A 344 -12.43 -9.14 -12.43
CA LEU A 344 -10.98 -9.21 -12.27
C LEU A 344 -10.29 -9.36 -13.63
N ASP A 345 -9.23 -8.59 -13.81
CA ASP A 345 -8.41 -8.58 -15.04
C ASP A 345 -6.97 -8.17 -14.73
N VAL A 346 -6.03 -8.39 -15.68
CA VAL A 346 -4.67 -7.84 -15.56
C VAL A 346 -4.73 -6.32 -15.64
N ASP A 347 -4.03 -5.63 -14.73
CA ASP A 347 -3.93 -4.18 -14.80
C ASP A 347 -2.87 -3.75 -15.82
N LEU A 348 -3.32 -3.33 -16.99
CA LEU A 348 -2.50 -2.77 -18.08
C LEU A 348 -2.54 -1.24 -18.11
N SER A 349 -3.30 -0.62 -17.19
CA SER A 349 -3.83 0.75 -17.31
C SER A 349 -2.81 1.83 -16.97
N ARG A 350 -1.70 1.46 -16.34
CA ARG A 350 -0.57 2.36 -16.10
C ARG A 350 0.62 1.79 -16.85
N GLU A 351 1.06 2.50 -17.89
CA GLU A 351 2.30 2.20 -18.59
C GLU A 351 3.40 2.12 -17.53
N LEU A 352 3.83 0.89 -17.23
CA LEU A 352 5.00 0.69 -16.38
C LEU A 352 6.15 1.39 -17.08
N GLN A 353 6.73 2.38 -16.42
CA GLN A 353 7.93 3.02 -16.93
C GLN A 353 9.05 1.97 -16.84
N LEU A 354 9.71 1.77 -17.98
CA LEU A 354 10.83 0.82 -18.14
C LEU A 354 12.14 1.40 -17.61
#